data_AF-A0A6C0GL43-F1
#
_entry.id   AF-A0A6C0GL43-F1
#
_cell.length_a   1.000
_cell.length_b   1.000
_cell.length_c   1.000
_cell.angle_alpha   90.00
_cell.angle_beta   90.00
_cell.angle_gamma   90.00
#
_symmetry.space_group_name_H-M   'P 1'
#
loop_
_entity.id
_entity.type
_entity.pdbx_description
1 polymer ?
#
loop_
_entity_poly.entity_id
_entity_poly.type
_entity_poly.pdbx_seq_one_letter_code
_entity_poly.pdbx_strand_id
1 'polypeptide(L)' 'MTGNEIFKAMLHDPILQEKYGISKDQIKQITLSSRSGSDIIEMIQLVIIGLENQTPERSINSQIKNHFKI' A
#
# COMPACT_ATOMS: atom_id res chain seq x y z
N MET A 1 -11.83 -11.06 -4.67
CA MET A 1 -10.43 -10.86 -4.24
C MET A 1 -10.45 -10.14 -2.90
N THR A 2 -9.61 -10.55 -1.96
CA THR A 2 -9.38 -9.85 -0.68
C THR A 2 -8.44 -8.65 -0.91
N GLY A 3 -8.45 -7.66 -0.01
CA GLY A 3 -7.50 -6.54 -0.08
C GLY A 3 -6.05 -7.02 -0.10
N ASN A 4 -5.73 -8.10 0.61
CA ASN A 4 -4.39 -8.70 0.62
C ASN A 4 -3.96 -9.26 -0.74
N GLU A 5 -4.91 -9.82 -1.51
CA GLU A 5 -4.65 -10.25 -2.89
C GLU A 5 -4.47 -9.05 -3.83
N ILE A 6 -5.31 -8.01 -3.68
CA ILE A 6 -5.21 -6.78 -4.47
C ILE A 6 -3.87 -6.07 -4.19
N PHE A 7 -3.48 -5.98 -2.91
CA PHE A 7 -2.24 -5.39 -2.47
C PHE A 7 -1.04 -6.10 -3.09
N LYS A 8 -0.98 -7.44 -2.99
CA LYS A 8 0.08 -8.23 -3.61
C LYS A 8 0.10 -8.08 -5.13
N ALA A 9 -1.07 -8.05 -5.78
CA ALA A 9 -1.18 -7.84 -7.22
C ALA A 9 -0.63 -6.46 -7.63
N MET A 10 -0.93 -5.39 -6.89
CA MET A 10 -0.37 -4.06 -7.14
C MET A 10 1.15 -4.06 -7.01
N LEU A 11 1.71 -4.65 -5.95
CA LEU A 11 3.17 -4.70 -5.76
C LEU A 11 3.90 -5.52 -6.84
N HIS A 12 3.19 -6.37 -7.60
CA HIS A 12 3.74 -7.05 -8.76
C HIS A 12 3.90 -6.16 -10.00
N ASP A 13 3.42 -4.91 -9.95
CA ASP A 13 3.60 -3.93 -11.03
C ASP A 13 5.10 -3.65 -11.27
N PRO A 14 5.60 -3.79 -12.52
CA PRO A 14 7.02 -3.58 -12.84
C PRO A 14 7.53 -2.18 -12.49
N ILE A 15 6.71 -1.14 -12.62
CA ILE A 15 7.10 0.24 -12.30
C ILE A 15 7.34 0.36 -10.80
N LEU A 16 6.50 -0.28 -9.98
CA LEU A 16 6.69 -0.28 -8.53
C LEU A 16 7.98 -1.03 -8.12
N GLN A 17 8.28 -2.14 -8.79
CA GLN A 17 9.50 -2.91 -8.52
C GLN A 17 10.77 -2.18 -8.94
N GLU A 18 10.79 -1.60 -10.15
CA GLU A 18 11.95 -0.93 -10.72
C GLU A 18 12.23 0.41 -10.05
N LYS A 19 11.19 1.22 -9.84
CA LYS A 19 11.34 2.59 -9.33
C LYS A 19 11.53 2.65 -7.82
N TYR A 20 10.92 1.73 -7.08
CA TYR A 20 10.94 1.73 -5.61
C TYR A 20 11.71 0.54 -5.01
N GLY A 21 12.36 -0.28 -5.85
CA GLY A 21 13.23 -1.36 -5.40
C GLY A 21 12.52 -2.49 -4.66
N ILE A 22 11.22 -2.69 -4.91
CA ILE A 22 10.41 -3.68 -4.22
C ILE A 22 10.78 -5.08 -4.75
N SER A 23 11.44 -5.89 -3.93
CA SER A 23 11.86 -7.23 -4.33
C SER A 23 10.71 -8.23 -4.27
N LYS A 24 10.75 -9.27 -5.12
CA LYS A 24 9.75 -10.34 -5.12
C LYS A 24 9.65 -11.07 -3.77
N ASP A 25 10.75 -11.14 -3.03
CA ASP A 25 10.76 -11.78 -1.71
C ASP A 25 10.14 -10.89 -0.64
N GLN A 26 10.30 -9.57 -0.74
CA GLN A 26 9.56 -8.62 0.10
C GLN A 26 8.05 -8.75 -0.14
N ILE A 27 7.60 -8.85 -1.39
CA ILE A 27 6.16 -8.98 -1.74
C ILE A 27 5.53 -10.23 -1.12
N LYS A 28 6.28 -11.33 -1.02
CA LYS A 28 5.77 -12.56 -0.41
C LYS A 28 5.54 -12.41 1.10
N GLN A 29 6.49 -11.75 1.77
CA GLN A 29 6.50 -11.59 3.23
C GLN A 29 5.58 -10.46 3.69
N ILE A 30 5.33 -9.47 2.83
CA ILE A 30 4.54 -8.31 3.18
C ILE A 30 3.04 -8.63 3.19
N THR A 31 2.38 -8.04 4.17
CA THR A 31 0.94 -8.14 4.36
C THR A 31 0.36 -6.75 4.51
N LEU A 32 -0.94 -6.60 4.26
CA LEU A 32 -1.63 -5.33 4.40
C LEU A 32 -1.55 -4.73 5.82
N SER A 33 -1.38 -5.58 6.83
CA SER A 33 -1.29 -5.21 8.24
C SER A 33 0.13 -4.97 8.76
N SER A 34 1.17 -5.31 7.98
CA SER A 34 2.57 -5.18 8.41
C SER A 34 3.17 -3.84 7.97
N ARG A 35 3.91 -3.16 8.85
CA ARG A 35 4.73 -2.01 8.44
C ARG A 35 5.77 -2.45 7.42
N SER A 36 5.86 -1.68 6.33
CA SER A 36 6.76 -1.99 5.22
C SER A 36 8.09 -1.25 5.32
N GLY A 37 8.12 -0.11 6.01
CA GLY A 37 9.27 0.80 6.00
C GLY A 37 9.52 1.48 4.64
N SER A 38 8.59 1.33 3.69
CA SER A 38 8.64 1.94 2.36
C SER A 38 7.42 2.82 2.16
N ASP A 39 7.64 4.12 1.99
CA ASP A 39 6.56 5.11 1.90
C ASP A 39 5.52 4.76 0.84
N ILE A 40 5.96 4.28 -0.33
CA ILE A 40 5.02 3.91 -1.40
C ILE A 40 4.16 2.71 -1.02
N ILE A 41 4.73 1.73 -0.30
CA ILE A 41 4.00 0.55 0.13
C ILE A 41 3.00 0.93 1.22
N GLU A 42 3.39 1.76 2.19
CA GLU A 42 2.49 2.24 3.24
C GLU A 42 1.35 3.09 2.67
N MET A 43 1.63 3.90 1.64
CA MET A 43 0.59 4.64 0.92
C MET A 43 -0.42 3.69 0.26
N ILE A 44 0.05 2.66 -0.45
CA ILE A 44 -0.82 1.67 -1.08
C ILE A 44 -1.64 0.92 -0.04
N GLN A 45 -1.05 0.55 1.10
CA GLN A 45 -1.77 -0.07 2.23
C GLN A 45 -2.90 0.84 2.73
N LEU A 46 -2.62 2.12 3.01
CA LEU A 46 -3.63 3.08 3.48
C LEU A 46 -4.80 3.21 2.50
N VAL A 47 -4.51 3.25 1.20
CA VAL A 47 -5.55 3.29 0.16
C VAL A 47 -6.40 2.04 0.18
N ILE A 48 -5.79 0.84 0.17
CA ILE A 48 -6.54 -0.41 0.11
C ILE A 48 -7.36 -0.64 1.39
N ILE A 49 -6.80 -0.39 2.57
CA ILE A 49 -7.52 -0.46 3.86
C ILE A 49 -8.70 0.50 3.86
N GLY A 50 -8.46 1.74 3.41
CA GLY A 50 -9.49 2.76 3.33
C GLY A 50 -10.65 2.33 2.43
N LEU A 51 -10.34 1.80 1.24
CA LEU A 51 -11.35 1.30 0.29
C LEU A 51 -12.10 0.08 0.83
N GLU A 52 -11.41 -0.89 1.44
CA GLU A 52 -12.06 -2.06 2.06
C GLU A 52 -13.02 -1.64 3.18
N ASN A 53 -12.64 -0.64 3.97
CA ASN A 53 -13.46 -0.12 5.07
C ASN A 53 -14.51 0.92 4.62
N GLN A 54 -14.70 1.11 3.31
CA GLN A 54 -15.62 2.13 2.75
C GLN A 54 -15.36 3.53 3.33
N THR A 55 -14.10 3.82 3.64
CA THR A 55 -13.68 5.12 4.16
C THR A 55 -13.81 6.16 3.06
N PRO A 56 -14.40 7.35 3.33
CA PRO A 56 -14.47 8.41 2.34
C PRO A 56 -13.09 8.77 1.81
N GLU A 57 -12.95 8.98 0.50
CA GLU A 57 -11.66 9.29 -0.14
C GLU A 57 -10.96 10.50 0.48
N ARG A 58 -11.73 11.51 0.91
CA ARG A 58 -11.19 12.69 1.61
C ARG A 58 -10.48 12.31 2.91
N SER A 59 -11.03 11.34 3.64
CA SER A 59 -10.45 10.83 4.88
C SER A 59 -9.21 10.00 4.60
N ILE A 60 -9.22 9.16 3.56
CA ILE A 60 -8.03 8.41 3.11
C ILE A 60 -6.90 9.39 2.75
N ASN A 61 -7.21 10.42 1.96
CA ASN A 61 -6.25 11.44 1.56
C ASN A 61 -5.71 12.21 2.77
N SER A 62 -6.58 12.57 3.73
CA SER A 62 -6.13 13.21 4.97
C SER A 62 -5.20 12.29 5.78
N GLN A 63 -5.46 10.98 5.83
CA GLN A 63 -4.59 10.02 6.52
C GLN A 63 -3.23 9.93 5.84
N ILE A 64 -3.18 9.86 4.50
CA ILE A 64 -1.94 9.86 3.71
C ILE A 64 -1.14 11.13 4.00
N LYS A 65 -1.77 12.30 3.90
CA LYS A 65 -1.13 13.59 4.19
C LYS A 65 -0.54 13.66 5.59
N ASN A 66 -1.30 13.23 6.59
CA ASN A 66 -0.85 13.21 7.97
C ASN A 66 0.30 12.22 8.20
N HIS A 67 0.25 11.05 7.55
CA HIS A 67 1.27 10.00 7.67
C HIS A 67 2.61 10.44 7.07
N PHE A 68 2.59 11.08 5.89
CA PHE A 68 3.79 11.53 5.18
C PHE A 68 4.18 13.00 5.47
N LYS A 69 3.39 13.71 6.29
CA LYS A 69 3.58 15.14 6.62
C LYS A 69 3.62 16.05 5.38
N ILE A 70 2.70 15.83 4.44
CA ILE A 70 2.57 16.58 3.17
C ILE A 70 1.22 17.29 3.03
#